data_AF-A0A661G3R6-F1
#
_entry.id   AF-A0A661G3R6-F1
#
_cell.length_a   1.000
_cell.length_b   1.000
_cell.length_c   1.000
_cell.angle_alpha   90.00
_cell.angle_beta   90.00
_cell.angle_gamma   90.00
#
_symmetry.space_group_name_H-M   'P 1'
#
loop_
_entity.id
_entity.type
_entity.pdbx_description
1 polymer ?
#
loop_
_entity_poly.entity_id
_entity_poly.type
_entity_poly.pdbx_seq_one_letter_code
_entity_poly.pdbx_strand_id
1 'polypeptide(L)'
;ENPDAEEITEKSREILQSMLGGNRARDIVNHPVLRLNIMTVRSRFLTASERRPLLAAGLMLAATANIASRRTLGAFFERGLFYDPRDLPPFYNAPGFPLHRIELTEKNLVDAVLASGAIPLVLKGVRNIDGAPVGIYRDGGIIDYHLDLPLSDPDRLTLFPHFFGHITPGWFDKKLSWRKPANEHIDRTILICPSPEFIARLPNKKVPDRTDFVSMSPELRRKVWRSVVAACEELAEELNDVLEKDQLPARLEPL
;
A
#
# COMPACT_ATOMS: atom_id res chain seq x y z
N GLU A 1 -12.99 24.22 -3.68
CA GLU A 1 -12.01 24.46 -2.61
C GLU A 1 -10.96 23.36 -2.66
N ASN A 2 -9.71 23.66 -2.29
CA ASN A 2 -8.65 22.64 -2.22
C ASN A 2 -8.58 22.15 -0.77
N PRO A 3 -8.98 20.91 -0.48
CA PRO A 3 -9.00 20.42 0.88
C PRO A 3 -7.57 20.33 1.43
N ASP A 4 -7.41 20.68 2.70
CA ASP A 4 -6.12 20.54 3.37
C ASP A 4 -5.91 19.11 3.90
N ALA A 5 -4.73 18.85 4.47
CA ALA A 5 -4.38 17.52 4.96
C ALA A 5 -5.24 17.06 6.14
N GLU A 6 -5.79 17.99 6.93
CA GLU A 6 -6.65 17.68 8.06
C GLU A 6 -8.02 17.24 7.56
N GLU A 7 -8.63 18.02 6.67
CA GLU A 7 -9.92 17.70 6.03
C GLU A 7 -9.86 16.34 5.30
N ILE A 8 -8.81 16.09 4.52
CA ILE A 8 -8.63 14.81 3.82
C ILE A 8 -8.52 13.65 4.82
N THR A 9 -7.83 13.85 5.94
CA THR A 9 -7.65 12.80 6.96
C THR A 9 -8.95 12.51 7.68
N GLU A 10 -9.71 13.55 8.08
CA GLU A 10 -11.01 13.40 8.72
C GLU A 10 -12.01 12.69 7.81
N LYS A 11 -12.10 13.10 6.55
CA LYS A 11 -12.98 12.43 5.57
C LYS A 11 -12.57 10.99 5.30
N SER A 12 -11.27 10.71 5.23
CA SER A 12 -10.79 9.32 5.10
C SER A 12 -11.20 8.47 6.30
N ARG A 13 -11.11 9.02 7.52
CA ARG A 13 -11.55 8.35 8.74
C ARG A 13 -13.07 8.10 8.75
N GLU A 14 -13.87 9.09 8.37
CA GLU A 14 -15.33 8.96 8.27
C GLU A 14 -15.72 7.84 7.29
N ILE A 15 -15.09 7.80 6.11
CA ILE A 15 -15.33 6.75 5.11
C ILE A 15 -14.99 5.38 5.68
N LEU A 16 -13.81 5.22 6.30
CA LEU A 16 -13.40 3.97 6.91
C LEU A 16 -14.35 3.54 8.04
N GLN A 17 -14.79 4.46 8.90
CA GLN A 17 -15.75 4.17 9.97
C GLN A 17 -17.12 3.77 9.41
N SER A 18 -17.58 4.39 8.33
CA SER A 18 -18.82 4.00 7.65
C SER A 18 -18.73 2.59 7.06
N MET A 19 -17.59 2.26 6.42
CA MET A 19 -17.35 0.93 5.87
C MET A 19 -17.22 -0.14 6.97
N LEU A 20 -16.51 0.17 8.06
CA LEU A 20 -16.14 -0.76 9.14
C LEU A 20 -17.08 -0.73 10.35
N GLY A 21 -18.13 0.08 10.32
CA GLY A 21 -19.07 0.25 11.42
C GLY A 21 -19.84 -1.02 11.79
N GLY A 22 -20.47 -1.00 12.98
CA GLY A 22 -21.13 -2.17 13.55
C GLY A 22 -20.12 -3.25 13.96
N ASN A 23 -20.40 -4.50 13.61
CA ASN A 23 -19.52 -5.64 13.93
C ASN A 23 -18.44 -5.92 12.86
N ARG A 24 -18.36 -5.13 11.78
CA ARG A 24 -17.49 -5.48 10.63
C ARG A 24 -16.00 -5.46 10.95
N ALA A 25 -15.55 -4.54 11.79
CA ALA A 25 -14.16 -4.56 12.28
C ALA A 25 -13.83 -5.87 13.00
N ARG A 26 -14.76 -6.35 13.84
CA ARG A 26 -14.70 -7.65 14.50
C ARG A 26 -14.70 -8.81 13.50
N ASP A 27 -15.55 -8.75 12.49
CA ASP A 27 -15.65 -9.79 11.46
C ASP A 27 -14.35 -9.90 10.65
N ILE A 28 -13.67 -8.79 10.37
CA ILE A 28 -12.37 -8.78 9.68
C ILE A 28 -11.29 -9.41 10.54
N VAL A 29 -11.15 -8.96 11.80
CA VAL A 29 -10.12 -9.46 12.73
C VAL A 29 -10.33 -10.95 13.05
N ASN A 30 -11.58 -11.40 13.10
CA ASN A 30 -11.93 -12.78 13.40
C ASN A 30 -12.30 -13.61 12.17
N HIS A 31 -12.01 -13.12 10.96
CA HIS A 31 -12.43 -13.80 9.72
C HIS A 31 -11.94 -15.25 9.72
N PRO A 32 -12.78 -16.27 9.41
CA PRO A 32 -12.42 -17.68 9.61
C PRO A 32 -11.22 -18.11 8.76
N VAL A 33 -11.16 -17.63 7.50
CA VAL A 33 -10.15 -18.05 6.51
C VAL A 33 -9.02 -17.01 6.33
N LEU A 34 -9.36 -15.76 6.03
CA LEU A 34 -8.39 -14.69 5.79
C LEU A 34 -7.70 -14.21 7.09
N ARG A 35 -6.43 -13.83 6.97
CA ARG A 35 -5.59 -13.23 8.01
C ARG A 35 -5.08 -11.88 7.52
N LEU A 36 -5.63 -10.80 8.05
CA LEU A 36 -5.27 -9.46 7.61
C LEU A 36 -3.95 -9.02 8.25
N ASN A 37 -3.03 -8.53 7.43
CA ASN A 37 -1.79 -7.92 7.86
C ASN A 37 -1.68 -6.53 7.22
N ILE A 38 -1.26 -5.53 7.99
CA ILE A 38 -1.17 -4.13 7.55
C ILE A 38 0.22 -3.60 7.82
N MET A 39 0.84 -3.00 6.79
CA MET A 39 2.16 -2.40 6.89
C MET A 39 2.07 -0.88 7.00
N THR A 40 2.80 -0.32 7.96
CA THR A 40 2.90 1.12 8.21
C THR A 40 4.36 1.48 8.50
N VAL A 41 4.66 2.77 8.59
CA VAL A 41 5.92 3.23 9.19
C VAL A 41 5.69 4.16 10.37
N ARG A 42 6.39 3.90 11.47
CA ARG A 42 6.57 4.88 12.56
C ARG A 42 7.67 5.85 12.15
N SER A 43 7.32 7.12 12.04
CA SER A 43 8.22 8.20 11.67
C SER A 43 9.09 8.64 12.85
N ARG A 44 10.35 9.03 12.60
CA ARG A 44 11.33 9.48 13.59
C ARG A 44 11.81 10.91 13.30
N PHE A 45 12.22 11.61 14.35
CA PHE A 45 12.83 12.95 14.27
C PHE A 45 11.99 13.92 13.40
N LEU A 46 12.60 14.57 12.40
CA LEU A 46 11.92 15.51 11.51
C LEU A 46 10.73 14.90 10.76
N THR A 47 10.80 13.62 10.39
CA THR A 47 9.70 12.94 9.69
C THR A 47 8.49 12.66 10.59
N ALA A 48 8.69 12.72 11.92
CA ALA A 48 7.61 12.64 12.91
C ALA A 48 6.93 14.01 13.15
N SER A 49 7.30 15.06 12.41
CA SER A 49 6.67 16.36 12.52
C SER A 49 5.39 16.43 11.70
N GLU A 50 4.37 17.12 12.24
CA GLU A 50 3.17 17.52 11.49
C GLU A 50 3.32 18.92 10.85
N ARG A 51 4.42 19.62 11.14
CA ARG A 51 4.76 20.88 10.48
C ARG A 51 5.32 20.59 9.10
N ARG A 52 4.58 21.01 8.07
CA ARG A 52 4.89 20.75 6.65
C ARG A 52 6.36 21.03 6.27
N PRO A 53 7.01 22.16 6.64
CA PRO A 53 8.41 22.39 6.28
C PRO A 53 9.39 21.40 6.93
N LEU A 54 9.17 21.03 8.20
CA LEU A 54 10.02 20.07 8.90
C LEU A 54 9.85 18.66 8.35
N LEU A 55 8.60 18.26 8.06
CA LEU A 55 8.31 16.99 7.40
C LEU A 55 8.96 16.92 6.01
N ALA A 56 8.82 17.98 5.21
CA ALA A 56 9.43 18.05 3.88
C ALA A 56 10.97 17.95 3.94
N ALA A 57 11.61 18.65 4.88
CA ALA A 57 13.04 18.55 5.10
C ALA A 57 13.46 17.13 5.52
N GLY A 58 12.72 16.49 6.43
CA GLY A 58 12.96 15.12 6.84
C GLY A 58 12.83 14.11 5.70
N LEU A 59 11.81 14.25 4.85
CA LEU A 59 11.61 13.42 3.66
C LEU A 59 12.72 13.62 2.63
N MET A 60 13.17 14.85 2.42
CA MET A 60 14.29 15.14 1.52
C MET A 60 15.59 14.49 2.00
N LEU A 61 15.88 14.58 3.31
CA LEU A 61 17.05 13.91 3.90
C LEU A 61 16.95 12.38 3.75
N ALA A 62 15.78 11.81 4.02
CA ALA A 62 15.53 10.37 3.84
C ALA A 62 15.71 9.94 2.37
N ALA A 63 15.18 10.71 1.42
CA ALA A 63 15.32 10.45 -0.01
C ALA A 63 16.79 10.50 -0.45
N THR A 64 17.55 11.50 -0.01
CA THR A 64 18.99 11.62 -0.32
C THR A 64 19.79 10.46 0.28
N ALA A 65 19.50 10.07 1.53
CA ALA A 65 20.15 8.93 2.16
C ALA A 65 19.81 7.60 1.44
N ASN A 66 18.56 7.45 0.97
CA ASN A 66 18.10 6.28 0.22
C ASN A 66 18.89 6.04 -1.07
N ILE A 67 19.27 7.11 -1.77
CA ILE A 67 20.09 7.03 -3.00
C ILE A 67 21.39 6.27 -2.70
N ALA A 68 22.04 6.56 -1.57
CA ALA A 68 23.23 5.85 -1.14
C ALA A 68 22.91 4.41 -0.71
N SER A 69 21.89 4.21 0.13
CA SER A 69 21.42 2.87 0.53
C SER A 69 20.04 2.90 1.15
N ARG A 70 19.16 1.98 0.72
CA ARG A 70 17.83 1.77 1.34
C ARG A 70 17.91 1.57 2.85
N ARG A 71 18.93 0.87 3.36
CA ARG A 71 19.08 0.59 4.81
C ARG A 71 19.12 1.88 5.66
N THR A 72 19.54 3.01 5.08
CA THR A 72 19.57 4.30 5.78
C THR A 72 18.19 4.82 6.15
N LEU A 73 17.13 4.37 5.45
CA LEU A 73 15.75 4.74 5.78
C LEU A 73 15.36 4.31 7.21
N GLY A 74 16.02 3.30 7.78
CA GLY A 74 15.84 2.89 9.19
C GLY A 74 16.18 3.97 10.23
N ALA A 75 16.95 4.99 9.85
CA ALA A 75 17.21 6.15 10.71
C ALA A 75 15.99 7.11 10.79
N PHE A 76 15.12 7.08 9.78
CA PHE A 76 13.97 7.97 9.64
C PHE A 76 12.65 7.26 9.93
N PHE A 77 12.57 5.96 9.64
CA PHE A 77 11.36 5.17 9.69
C PHE A 77 11.60 3.81 10.34
N GLU A 78 10.63 3.35 11.11
CA GLU A 78 10.60 2.00 11.66
C GLU A 78 9.35 1.31 11.12
N ARG A 79 9.48 0.07 10.67
CA ARG A 79 8.37 -0.73 10.14
C ARG A 79 7.39 -1.06 11.26
N GLY A 80 6.11 -0.75 11.05
CA GLY A 80 5.01 -1.19 11.91
C GLY A 80 4.21 -2.26 11.19
N LEU A 81 4.38 -3.52 11.60
CA LEU A 81 3.61 -4.66 11.12
C LEU A 81 2.46 -4.92 12.08
N PHE A 82 1.24 -4.55 11.68
CA PHE A 82 0.03 -4.99 12.34
C PHE A 82 -0.36 -6.36 11.79
N TYR A 83 -0.21 -7.41 12.59
CA TYR A 83 -0.38 -8.79 12.15
C TYR A 83 -1.54 -9.47 12.85
N ASP A 84 -2.19 -10.40 12.15
CA ASP A 84 -3.20 -11.26 12.75
C ASP A 84 -2.52 -12.25 13.73
N PRO A 85 -2.83 -12.22 15.05
CA PRO A 85 -2.12 -13.06 16.02
C PRO A 85 -2.43 -14.55 15.90
N ARG A 86 -3.41 -14.94 15.08
CA ARG A 86 -3.81 -16.35 14.89
C ARG A 86 -2.86 -17.10 13.97
N ASP A 87 -2.08 -16.40 13.15
CA ASP A 87 -1.11 -17.00 12.24
C ASP A 87 0.04 -16.03 11.96
N LEU A 88 1.28 -16.49 12.10
CA LEU A 88 2.45 -15.64 11.88
C LEU A 88 2.74 -15.58 10.38
N PRO A 89 2.69 -14.40 9.73
CA PRO A 89 2.94 -14.31 8.31
C PRO A 89 4.41 -14.65 7.97
N PRO A 90 4.72 -15.08 6.73
CA PRO A 90 6.11 -15.36 6.31
C PRO A 90 7.08 -14.19 6.54
N PHE A 91 6.57 -12.96 6.45
CA PHE A 91 7.30 -11.72 6.71
C PHE A 91 7.29 -11.25 8.17
N TYR A 92 6.90 -12.09 9.14
CA TYR A 92 6.88 -11.74 10.57
C TYR A 92 8.24 -11.30 11.11
N ASN A 93 9.33 -11.83 10.54
CA ASN A 93 10.71 -11.47 10.86
C ASN A 93 11.38 -10.70 9.71
N ALA A 94 10.61 -9.90 8.96
CA ALA A 94 11.09 -9.14 7.81
C ALA A 94 12.39 -8.38 8.11
N PRO A 95 13.46 -8.60 7.33
CA PRO A 95 14.76 -7.97 7.57
C PRO A 95 14.79 -6.50 7.10
N GLY A 96 15.94 -5.85 7.30
CA GLY A 96 16.31 -4.60 6.62
C GLY A 96 16.01 -3.31 7.38
N PHE A 97 14.92 -3.26 8.16
CA PHE A 97 14.53 -2.08 8.94
C PHE A 97 14.18 -2.46 10.38
N PRO A 98 14.30 -1.53 11.35
CA PRO A 98 13.71 -1.72 12.67
C PRO A 98 12.23 -2.07 12.53
N LEU A 99 11.79 -3.15 13.19
CA LEU A 99 10.46 -3.73 13.01
C LEU A 99 9.74 -3.83 14.36
N HIS A 100 8.54 -3.26 14.40
CA HIS A 100 7.58 -3.42 15.47
C HIS A 100 6.47 -4.36 15.02
N ARG A 101 6.27 -5.44 15.77
CA ARG A 101 5.20 -6.41 15.55
C ARG A 101 4.07 -6.07 16.51
N ILE A 102 2.92 -5.75 15.96
CA ILE A 102 1.78 -5.21 16.70
C ILE A 102 0.60 -6.12 16.40
N GLU A 103 -0.03 -6.69 17.43
CA GLU A 103 -1.20 -7.52 17.20
C GLU A 103 -2.34 -6.66 16.63
N LEU A 104 -2.91 -7.12 15.51
CA LEU A 104 -4.07 -6.50 14.90
C LEU A 104 -5.30 -6.85 15.75
N THR A 105 -5.98 -5.81 16.21
CA THR A 105 -7.19 -5.91 17.03
C THR A 105 -8.28 -5.02 16.48
N GLU A 106 -9.50 -5.21 16.95
CA GLU A 106 -10.63 -4.34 16.61
C GLU A 106 -10.36 -2.87 16.96
N LYS A 107 -9.59 -2.62 18.02
CA LYS A 107 -9.29 -1.27 18.52
C LYS A 107 -8.33 -0.51 17.63
N ASN A 108 -7.38 -1.21 16.99
CA ASN A 108 -6.35 -0.57 16.17
C ASN A 108 -6.56 -0.73 14.66
N LEU A 109 -7.53 -1.55 14.20
CA LEU A 109 -7.78 -1.79 12.79
C LEU A 109 -7.97 -0.50 11.97
N VAL A 110 -8.87 0.39 12.40
CA VAL A 110 -9.17 1.63 11.67
C VAL A 110 -7.93 2.52 11.57
N ASP A 111 -7.19 2.65 12.68
CA ASP A 111 -6.01 3.48 12.75
C ASP A 111 -4.84 2.89 11.95
N ALA A 112 -4.68 1.56 11.93
CA ALA A 112 -3.69 0.86 11.12
C ALA A 112 -3.97 1.04 9.62
N VAL A 113 -5.23 0.87 9.18
CA VAL A 113 -5.63 1.08 7.78
C VAL A 113 -5.42 2.55 7.38
N LEU A 114 -5.85 3.50 8.22
CA LEU A 114 -5.67 4.92 7.95
C LEU A 114 -4.18 5.28 7.86
N ALA A 115 -3.36 4.77 8.78
CA ALA A 115 -1.92 4.99 8.76
C ALA A 115 -1.27 4.39 7.51
N SER A 116 -1.65 3.19 7.10
CA SER A 116 -1.13 2.53 5.90
C SER A 116 -1.37 3.34 4.62
N GLY A 117 -2.41 4.16 4.57
CA GLY A 117 -2.70 5.06 3.45
C GLY A 117 -2.28 6.51 3.66
N ALA A 118 -1.67 6.87 4.81
CA ALA A 118 -1.37 8.24 5.18
C ALA A 118 -0.09 8.77 4.49
N ILE A 119 -0.19 9.06 3.20
CA ILE A 119 0.90 9.60 2.38
C ILE A 119 1.40 10.94 2.98
N PRO A 120 2.70 11.08 3.31
CA PRO A 120 3.25 12.32 3.84
C PRO A 120 2.97 13.52 2.94
N LEU A 121 2.71 14.69 3.54
CA LEU A 121 2.35 15.96 2.88
C LEU A 121 0.96 15.97 2.20
N VAL A 122 0.24 14.83 2.19
CA VAL A 122 -1.14 14.71 1.69
C VAL A 122 -2.09 14.46 2.85
N LEU A 123 -1.78 13.50 3.73
CA LEU A 123 -2.55 13.20 4.94
C LEU A 123 -1.71 13.44 6.20
N LYS A 124 -2.41 13.69 7.31
CA LYS A 124 -1.83 13.69 8.65
C LYS A 124 -1.44 12.26 9.03
N GLY A 125 -0.37 12.13 9.83
CA GLY A 125 0.00 10.84 10.37
C GLY A 125 -0.91 10.46 11.53
N VAL A 126 -1.12 9.16 11.74
CA VAL A 126 -1.93 8.66 12.85
C VAL A 126 -1.06 8.56 14.09
N ARG A 127 -1.48 9.18 15.19
CA ARG A 127 -0.69 9.25 16.42
C ARG A 127 -1.08 8.12 17.36
N ASN A 128 -0.08 7.49 17.98
CA ASN A 128 -0.23 6.60 19.13
C ASN A 128 -1.31 5.53 18.93
N ILE A 129 -1.17 4.75 17.84
CA ILE A 129 -2.08 3.65 17.53
C ILE A 129 -2.08 2.64 18.69
N ASP A 130 -3.27 2.16 19.06
CA ASP A 130 -3.43 1.22 20.17
C ASP A 130 -2.57 -0.06 19.97
N GLY A 131 -1.87 -0.46 21.04
CA GLY A 131 -0.90 -1.56 21.03
C GLY A 131 0.44 -1.27 20.35
N ALA A 132 0.58 -0.14 19.64
CA ALA A 132 1.80 0.22 18.94
C ALA A 132 2.72 1.12 19.80
N PRO A 133 4.04 1.10 19.58
CA PRO A 133 4.94 2.08 20.20
C PRO A 133 4.50 3.53 19.95
N VAL A 134 4.50 4.36 21.00
CA VAL A 134 4.13 5.78 20.93
C VAL A 134 4.86 6.50 19.78
N GLY A 135 4.13 7.22 18.93
CA GLY A 135 4.72 7.87 17.75
C GLY A 135 3.70 8.28 16.69
N ILE A 136 4.21 8.74 15.55
CA ILE A 136 3.39 9.08 14.38
C ILE A 136 3.58 8.01 13.31
N TYR A 137 2.48 7.38 12.91
CA TYR A 137 2.43 6.34 11.90
C TYR A 137 1.96 6.91 10.56
N ARG A 138 2.59 6.47 9.48
CA ARG A 138 2.36 6.90 8.10
C ARG A 138 2.40 5.72 7.15
N ASP A 139 2.16 6.02 5.87
CA ASP A 139 2.11 5.05 4.77
C ASP A 139 3.31 4.08 4.79
N GLY A 140 3.03 2.79 4.85
CA GLY A 140 4.03 1.71 4.83
C GLY A 140 4.87 1.71 3.55
N GLY A 141 4.28 2.18 2.45
CA GLY A 141 4.90 2.25 1.14
C GLY A 141 6.11 3.16 1.05
N ILE A 142 6.35 4.02 2.05
CA ILE A 142 7.60 4.79 2.13
C ILE A 142 8.82 3.87 2.06
N ILE A 143 8.81 2.77 2.81
CA ILE A 143 9.90 1.80 2.84
C ILE A 143 9.56 0.51 2.09
N ASP A 144 8.29 0.07 2.09
CA ASP A 144 7.82 -1.19 1.49
C ASP A 144 6.69 -0.94 0.48
N TYR A 145 6.99 -0.28 -0.65
CA TYR A 145 5.99 0.20 -1.62
C TYR A 145 5.24 -0.95 -2.30
N HIS A 146 5.94 -1.84 -3.00
CA HIS A 146 5.39 -3.10 -3.52
C HIS A 146 5.95 -4.29 -2.73
N LEU A 147 6.01 -4.18 -1.40
CA LEU A 147 6.36 -5.24 -0.45
C LEU A 147 7.48 -6.19 -0.92
N ASP A 148 8.68 -5.66 -1.15
CA ASP A 148 9.89 -6.44 -1.45
C ASP A 148 10.37 -7.20 -0.20
N LEU A 149 9.64 -8.28 0.14
CA LEU A 149 9.73 -9.10 1.35
C LEU A 149 9.50 -10.58 1.03
N PRO A 150 9.90 -11.53 1.90
CA PRO A 150 9.52 -12.93 1.76
C PRO A 150 8.01 -13.07 2.03
N LEU A 151 7.19 -12.97 0.98
CA LEU A 151 5.72 -12.95 1.07
C LEU A 151 5.09 -14.34 1.07
N SER A 152 5.86 -15.39 0.77
CA SER A 152 5.36 -16.74 0.63
C SER A 152 6.19 -17.77 1.39
N ASP A 153 5.52 -18.78 1.92
CA ASP A 153 6.17 -20.00 2.39
C ASP A 153 6.70 -20.84 1.21
N PRO A 154 7.68 -21.74 1.43
CA PRO A 154 8.30 -22.54 0.36
C PRO A 154 7.34 -23.41 -0.47
N ASP A 155 6.16 -23.73 0.05
CA ASP A 155 5.13 -24.56 -0.59
C ASP A 155 3.92 -23.74 -1.10
N ARG A 156 3.94 -22.41 -0.95
CA ARG A 156 2.84 -21.50 -1.32
C ARG A 156 3.23 -20.50 -2.39
N LEU A 157 2.25 -19.84 -3.00
CA LEU A 157 2.45 -18.72 -3.93
C LEU A 157 1.79 -17.47 -3.38
N THR A 158 2.40 -16.31 -3.61
CA THR A 158 1.79 -15.01 -3.37
C THR A 158 1.05 -14.56 -4.62
N LEU A 159 -0.28 -14.37 -4.53
CA LEU A 159 -1.02 -13.63 -5.54
C LEU A 159 -0.85 -12.13 -5.26
N PHE A 160 -0.36 -11.38 -6.25
CA PHE A 160 -0.14 -9.94 -6.15
C PHE A 160 -0.97 -9.22 -7.22
N PRO A 161 -2.21 -8.82 -6.91
CA PRO A 161 -3.00 -7.98 -7.81
C PRO A 161 -2.44 -6.56 -7.85
N HIS A 162 -2.15 -6.06 -9.05
CA HIS A 162 -1.60 -4.73 -9.21
C HIS A 162 -2.03 -4.07 -10.52
N PHE A 163 -1.78 -2.78 -10.65
CA PHE A 163 -2.08 -2.01 -11.87
C PHE A 163 -0.83 -1.73 -12.73
N PHE A 164 0.34 -2.21 -12.29
CA PHE A 164 1.58 -2.19 -13.05
C PHE A 164 2.18 -3.59 -13.14
N GLY A 165 2.81 -3.92 -14.26
CA GLY A 165 3.58 -5.15 -14.45
C GLY A 165 5.00 -5.11 -13.87
N HIS A 166 5.24 -4.33 -12.81
CA HIS A 166 6.56 -4.23 -12.18
C HIS A 166 6.47 -3.95 -10.67
N ILE A 167 7.50 -4.39 -9.94
CA ILE A 167 7.62 -4.23 -8.50
C ILE A 167 8.68 -3.14 -8.20
N THR A 168 8.30 -2.15 -7.39
CA THR A 168 9.21 -1.10 -6.91
C THR A 168 9.36 -1.25 -5.39
N PRO A 169 10.56 -1.44 -4.85
CA PRO A 169 10.74 -1.77 -3.43
C PRO A 169 10.24 -0.70 -2.44
N GLY A 170 10.54 0.58 -2.68
CA GLY A 170 10.14 1.68 -1.79
C GLY A 170 9.68 2.93 -2.55
N TRP A 171 8.98 3.84 -1.89
CA TRP A 171 8.44 5.04 -2.54
C TRP A 171 9.53 5.92 -3.15
N PHE A 172 10.66 6.06 -2.47
CA PHE A 172 11.81 6.83 -2.98
C PHE A 172 12.53 6.16 -4.15
N ASP A 173 12.23 4.88 -4.43
CA ASP A 173 12.88 4.12 -5.50
C ASP A 173 12.17 4.26 -6.85
N LYS A 174 10.96 4.86 -6.90
CA LYS A 174 10.14 4.99 -8.12
C LYS A 174 10.85 5.61 -9.33
N LYS A 175 11.85 6.46 -9.10
CA LYS A 175 12.63 7.14 -10.15
C LYS A 175 14.03 6.55 -10.32
N LEU A 176 14.39 5.54 -9.55
CA LEU A 176 15.71 4.92 -9.52
C LEU A 176 15.64 3.59 -10.28
N SER A 177 15.84 3.62 -11.60
CA SER A 177 15.67 2.44 -12.47
C SER A 177 16.59 1.25 -12.12
N TRP A 178 17.67 1.48 -11.36
CA TRP A 178 18.56 0.44 -10.86
C TRP A 178 18.07 -0.23 -9.57
N ARG A 179 17.04 0.31 -8.90
CA ARG A 179 16.43 -0.29 -7.72
C ARG A 179 15.42 -1.36 -8.16
N LYS A 180 15.82 -2.61 -8.01
CA LYS A 180 15.00 -3.79 -8.28
C LYS A 180 14.65 -4.52 -6.98
N PRO A 181 13.52 -5.26 -6.93
CA PRO A 181 13.24 -6.19 -5.85
C PRO A 181 14.30 -7.28 -5.78
N ALA A 182 14.44 -7.93 -4.63
CA ALA A 182 15.29 -9.11 -4.51
C ALA A 182 14.61 -10.30 -5.20
N ASN A 183 15.35 -11.06 -6.02
CA ASN A 183 14.80 -12.21 -6.76
C ASN A 183 14.14 -13.22 -5.82
N GLU A 184 14.75 -13.48 -4.66
CA GLU A 184 14.25 -14.39 -3.62
C GLU A 184 12.93 -13.95 -2.95
N HIS A 185 12.54 -12.68 -3.10
CA HIS A 185 11.26 -12.18 -2.59
C HIS A 185 10.12 -12.32 -3.61
N ILE A 186 10.46 -12.43 -4.90
CA ILE A 186 9.49 -12.40 -6.01
C ILE A 186 9.43 -13.72 -6.79
N ASP A 187 10.33 -14.66 -6.55
CA ASP A 187 10.40 -15.97 -7.21
C ASP A 187 9.14 -16.83 -7.04
N ARG A 188 8.34 -16.57 -6.00
CA ARG A 188 7.07 -17.24 -5.69
C ARG A 188 5.86 -16.31 -5.80
N THR A 189 5.96 -15.27 -6.62
CA THR A 189 4.88 -14.28 -6.82
C THR A 189 4.21 -14.42 -8.18
N ILE A 190 2.89 -14.51 -8.19
CA ILE A 190 2.05 -14.33 -9.37
C ILE A 190 1.54 -12.89 -9.36
N LEU A 191 2.18 -12.02 -10.13
CA LEU A 191 1.71 -10.65 -10.38
C LEU A 191 0.61 -10.68 -11.44
N ILE A 192 -0.57 -10.19 -11.12
CA ILE A 192 -1.65 -10.00 -12.10
C ILE A 192 -1.91 -8.50 -12.29
N CYS A 193 -1.86 -8.04 -13.54
CA CYS A 193 -2.09 -6.65 -13.87
C CYS A 193 -2.75 -6.48 -15.25
N PRO A 194 -3.43 -5.33 -15.50
CA PRO A 194 -3.96 -5.03 -16.83
C PRO A 194 -2.86 -4.88 -17.87
N SER A 195 -3.14 -5.28 -19.12
CA SER A 195 -2.19 -5.13 -20.23
C SER A 195 -2.02 -3.65 -20.64
N PRO A 196 -0.90 -3.28 -21.29
CA PRO A 196 -0.72 -1.95 -21.86
C PRO A 196 -1.83 -1.55 -22.84
N GLU A 197 -2.34 -2.49 -23.62
CA GLU A 197 -3.42 -2.29 -24.59
C GLU A 197 -4.75 -1.97 -23.91
N PHE A 198 -5.04 -2.61 -22.77
CA PHE A 198 -6.18 -2.25 -21.92
C PHE A 198 -6.04 -0.80 -21.43
N ILE A 199 -4.88 -0.45 -20.87
CA ILE A 199 -4.63 0.90 -20.35
C ILE A 199 -4.74 1.97 -21.45
N ALA A 200 -4.28 1.68 -22.66
CA ALA A 200 -4.35 2.58 -23.80
C ALA A 200 -5.80 2.89 -24.27
N ARG A 201 -6.77 2.01 -23.97
CA ARG A 201 -8.19 2.20 -24.26
C ARG A 201 -8.93 2.98 -23.18
N LEU A 202 -8.37 3.10 -21.97
CA LEU A 202 -9.00 3.85 -20.88
C LEU A 202 -9.08 5.35 -21.21
N PRO A 203 -10.05 6.08 -20.64
CA PRO A 203 -10.07 7.54 -20.67
C PRO A 203 -8.73 8.12 -20.22
N ASN A 204 -8.19 9.08 -20.97
CA ASN A 204 -6.88 9.70 -20.76
C ASN A 204 -5.69 8.72 -20.80
N LYS A 205 -5.90 7.47 -21.27
CA LYS A 205 -4.88 6.42 -21.42
C LYS A 205 -4.15 6.10 -20.12
N LYS A 206 -4.85 6.15 -18.99
CA LYS A 206 -4.29 5.87 -17.66
C LYS A 206 -5.33 5.33 -16.69
N VAL A 207 -4.86 4.69 -15.62
CA VAL A 207 -5.66 4.45 -14.42
C VAL A 207 -5.90 5.79 -13.70
N PRO A 208 -7.11 6.07 -13.20
CA PRO A 208 -7.39 7.27 -12.42
C PRO A 208 -6.44 7.42 -11.22
N ASP A 209 -5.96 8.63 -10.98
CA ASP A 209 -5.00 8.91 -9.91
C ASP A 209 -5.28 10.26 -9.23
N ARG A 210 -4.47 10.59 -8.21
CA ARG A 210 -4.67 11.82 -7.41
C ARG A 210 -4.58 13.13 -8.21
N THR A 211 -3.91 13.15 -9.36
CA THR A 211 -3.81 14.34 -10.22
C THR A 211 -5.16 14.72 -10.82
N ASP A 212 -6.08 13.75 -10.97
CA ASP A 212 -7.43 13.99 -11.49
C ASP A 212 -8.26 14.89 -10.57
N PHE A 213 -7.97 14.91 -9.27
CA PHE A 213 -8.62 15.82 -8.31
C PHE A 213 -8.22 17.27 -8.52
N VAL A 214 -7.06 17.51 -9.12
CA VAL A 214 -6.53 18.86 -9.42
C VAL A 214 -6.89 19.27 -10.84
N SER A 215 -6.89 18.34 -11.79
CA SER A 215 -7.05 18.65 -13.22
C SER A 215 -8.47 18.55 -13.76
N MET A 216 -9.43 17.98 -13.02
CA MET A 216 -10.80 17.75 -13.50
C MET A 216 -11.85 18.30 -12.54
N SER A 217 -13.00 18.73 -13.08
CA SER A 217 -14.17 19.01 -12.26
C SER A 217 -14.69 17.73 -11.58
N PRO A 218 -15.38 17.83 -10.44
CA PRO A 218 -15.97 16.67 -9.78
C PRO A 218 -16.88 15.84 -10.70
N GLU A 219 -17.65 16.48 -11.57
CA GLU A 219 -18.57 15.84 -12.51
C GLU A 219 -17.80 15.02 -13.55
N LEU A 220 -16.78 15.63 -14.17
CA LEU A 220 -15.94 14.97 -15.16
C LEU A 220 -15.15 13.82 -14.53
N ARG A 221 -14.56 14.04 -13.36
CA ARG A 221 -13.80 13.02 -12.62
C ARG A 221 -14.68 11.82 -12.27
N ARG A 222 -15.91 12.02 -11.78
CA ARG A 222 -16.86 10.93 -11.51
C ARG A 222 -17.23 10.17 -12.78
N LYS A 223 -17.44 10.88 -13.90
CA LYS A 223 -17.73 10.25 -15.20
C LYS A 223 -16.57 9.37 -15.66
N VAL A 224 -15.35 9.92 -15.66
CA VAL A 224 -14.12 9.20 -16.04
C VAL A 224 -13.90 7.98 -15.15
N TRP A 225 -13.98 8.13 -13.83
CA TRP A 225 -13.85 7.02 -12.88
C TRP A 225 -14.84 5.90 -13.16
N ARG A 226 -16.13 6.23 -13.34
CA ARG A 226 -17.17 5.23 -13.64
C ARG A 226 -16.92 4.51 -14.96
N SER A 227 -16.44 5.21 -15.99
CA SER A 227 -16.08 4.58 -17.26
C SER A 227 -14.91 3.60 -17.10
N VAL A 228 -13.91 3.93 -16.29
CA VAL A 228 -12.79 3.01 -16.01
C VAL A 228 -13.27 1.79 -15.21
N VAL A 229 -14.08 1.99 -14.17
CA VAL A 229 -14.66 0.88 -13.38
C VAL A 229 -15.47 -0.06 -14.27
N ALA A 230 -16.29 0.48 -15.18
CA ALA A 230 -17.06 -0.34 -16.12
C ALA A 230 -16.16 -1.12 -17.10
N ALA A 231 -15.03 -0.55 -17.53
CA ALA A 231 -14.07 -1.25 -18.38
C ALA A 231 -13.39 -2.42 -17.65
N CYS A 232 -13.21 -2.35 -16.33
CA CYS A 232 -12.60 -3.44 -15.56
C CYS A 232 -13.42 -4.74 -15.56
N GLU A 233 -14.69 -4.73 -15.98
CA GLU A 233 -15.50 -5.94 -16.13
C GLU A 233 -14.84 -6.94 -17.09
N GLU A 234 -14.27 -6.44 -18.21
CA GLU A 234 -13.62 -7.31 -19.20
C GLU A 234 -12.37 -8.00 -18.62
N LEU A 235 -11.69 -7.39 -17.65
CA LEU A 235 -10.55 -8.01 -16.95
C LEU A 235 -11.01 -9.16 -16.04
N ALA A 236 -12.16 -9.01 -15.40
CA ALA A 236 -12.74 -10.05 -14.57
C ALA A 236 -13.23 -11.22 -15.43
N GLU A 237 -13.91 -10.93 -16.55
CA GLU A 237 -14.32 -11.92 -17.54
C GLU A 237 -13.12 -12.67 -18.11
N GLU A 238 -12.05 -11.97 -18.52
CA GLU A 238 -10.83 -12.59 -19.04
C GLU A 238 -10.16 -13.49 -17.99
N LEU A 239 -10.06 -13.06 -16.73
CA LEU A 239 -9.47 -13.88 -15.67
C LEU A 239 -10.31 -15.14 -15.43
N ASN A 240 -11.64 -15.03 -15.39
CA ASN A 240 -12.52 -16.19 -15.24
C ASN A 240 -12.32 -17.16 -16.41
N ASP A 241 -12.28 -16.66 -17.64
CA ASP A 241 -12.04 -17.45 -18.84
C ASP A 241 -10.69 -18.20 -18.77
N VAL A 242 -9.64 -17.52 -18.31
CA VAL A 242 -8.31 -18.13 -18.15
C VAL A 242 -8.33 -19.27 -17.13
N LEU A 243 -9.06 -19.10 -16.03
CA LEU A 243 -9.18 -20.10 -14.97
C LEU A 243 -10.06 -21.29 -15.38
N GLU A 244 -11.22 -21.03 -15.98
CA GLU A 244 -12.18 -22.08 -16.37
C GLU A 244 -11.67 -22.95 -17.53
N LYS A 245 -10.82 -22.39 -18.39
CA LYS A 245 -10.25 -23.09 -19.57
C LYS A 245 -8.84 -23.62 -19.31
N ASP A 246 -8.37 -23.62 -18.06
CA ASP A 246 -7.02 -24.07 -17.65
C ASP A 246 -5.89 -23.40 -18.47
N GLN A 247 -6.05 -22.13 -18.81
CA GLN A 247 -5.12 -21.39 -19.68
C GLN A 247 -4.01 -20.67 -18.92
N LEU A 248 -3.98 -20.75 -17.58
CA LEU A 248 -2.99 -20.04 -16.76
C LEU A 248 -1.55 -20.30 -17.23
N PRO A 249 -1.10 -21.56 -17.50
CA PRO A 249 0.27 -21.80 -17.97
C PRO A 249 0.62 -21.07 -19.27
N ALA A 250 -0.35 -20.86 -20.16
CA ALA A 250 -0.16 -20.17 -21.44
C ALA A 250 -0.14 -18.64 -21.30
N ARG A 251 -0.58 -18.10 -20.15
CA ARG A 251 -0.63 -16.66 -19.86
C ARG A 251 0.51 -16.19 -18.95
N LEU A 252 1.31 -17.10 -18.41
CA LEU A 252 2.43 -16.75 -17.54
C LEU A 252 3.62 -16.21 -18.34
N GLU A 253 4.12 -15.06 -17.88
CA GLU A 253 5.34 -14.44 -18.37
C GLU A 253 6.32 -14.25 -17.20
N PRO A 254 7.65 -14.31 -17.43
CA PRO A 254 8.63 -13.96 -16.41
C PRO A 254 8.44 -12.52 -15.92
N LEU A 255 8.54 -12.33 -14.60
CA LEU A 255 8.48 -11.04 -13.93
C LEU A 255 9.77 -10.22 -14.06
#